data_AF-A0AA39Z3J6-F1
#
_entry.id   AF-A0AA39Z3J6-F1
#
_cell.length_a   1.000
_cell.length_b   1.000
_cell.length_c   1.000
_cell.angle_alpha   90.00
_cell.angle_beta   90.00
_cell.angle_gamma   90.00
#
_symmetry.space_group_name_H-M   'P 1'
#
loop_
_entity.id
_entity.type
_entity.pdbx_description
1 polymer ?
#
loop_
_entity_poly.entity_id
_entity_poly.type
_entity_poly.pdbx_seq_one_letter_code
_entity_poly.pdbx_strand_id
1 'polypeptide(L)'
;MSDMPASALLGMLVPKLPYLLKTAFLNAFSMSPNSSKWDLKTELIIALLRSELSKVPPPTITEQQNNTTKIPEVKGPMWVSKVTMSAPPEDDIRQKLLQAIDDMKTGNEQYTIPSLNPVEGEWHGHRADAAKDTPEPAGLSEADKYARMMKEAGSDAVVLYFHGGAYYLMDAASQRPFTARYAQMLPGGGGRTFAVRYRLAPQHAFPAALLDALVAYLSLLYPPPGAYHAPVPAERIVLAGDSAGGNLALVLMQTLLQWRRSGASSSLMWHGKEVDVPLPGAMTLASPWTDLTRSLPSQSANQRYDYLPGAEWRGSVYPPCPAWPVDPPRAHLYAEASMLLHPLGSPG
;
A
#
# COMPACT_ATOMS: atom_id res chain seq x y z
N MET A 1 12.81 12.48 1.12
CA MET A 1 13.47 13.71 1.64
C MET A 1 14.38 14.41 0.63
N SER A 2 14.80 13.76 -0.47
CA SER A 2 15.77 14.35 -1.42
C SER A 2 15.22 15.45 -2.34
N ASP A 3 13.90 15.64 -2.43
CA ASP A 3 13.28 16.59 -3.37
C ASP A 3 12.42 17.67 -2.67
N MET A 4 12.60 17.89 -1.36
CA MET A 4 11.98 19.04 -0.69
C MET A 4 12.80 20.31 -0.98
N PRO A 5 12.16 21.43 -1.36
CA PRO A 5 12.83 22.72 -1.44
C PRO A 5 13.55 23.03 -0.12
N ALA A 6 14.78 23.54 -0.18
CA ALA A 6 15.56 23.83 1.03
C ALA A 6 14.80 24.72 2.03
N SER A 7 13.99 25.65 1.53
CA SER A 7 13.11 26.51 2.33
C SER A 7 11.99 25.74 3.06
N ALA A 8 11.40 24.74 2.42
CA ALA A 8 10.39 23.88 3.04
C ALA A 8 11.01 22.94 4.07
N LEU A 9 12.20 22.41 3.78
CA LEU A 9 12.97 21.59 4.71
C LEU A 9 13.39 22.41 5.95
N LEU A 10 13.86 23.63 5.76
CA LEU A 10 14.15 24.59 6.83
C LEU A 10 12.90 24.92 7.64
N GLY A 11 11.77 25.22 6.98
CA GLY A 11 10.50 25.48 7.65
C GLY A 11 10.00 24.31 8.50
N MET A 12 10.28 23.07 8.09
CA MET A 12 9.94 21.86 8.87
C MET A 12 10.91 21.62 10.03
N LEU A 13 12.20 21.86 9.84
CA LEU A 13 13.24 21.53 10.83
C LEU A 13 13.45 22.61 11.89
N VAL A 14 13.38 23.90 11.53
CA VAL A 14 13.67 25.02 12.43
C VAL A 14 12.77 25.03 13.67
N PRO A 15 11.44 24.87 13.57
CA PRO A 15 10.57 24.82 14.76
C PRO A 15 10.86 23.62 15.67
N LYS A 16 11.44 22.55 15.11
CA LYS A 16 11.73 21.29 15.80
C LYS A 16 13.15 21.21 16.34
N LEU A 17 13.99 22.18 16.01
CA LEU A 17 15.42 22.18 16.35
C LEU A 17 15.65 22.03 17.88
N PRO A 18 14.92 22.72 18.78
CA PRO A 18 15.10 22.52 20.21
C PRO A 18 14.81 21.08 20.67
N TYR A 19 13.78 20.45 20.10
CA TYR A 19 13.42 19.07 20.41
C TYR A 19 14.44 18.07 19.86
N LEU A 20 14.88 18.24 18.60
CA LEU A 20 15.90 17.39 17.98
C LEU A 20 17.25 17.51 18.70
N LEU A 21 17.66 18.72 19.10
CA LEU A 21 18.87 18.95 19.89
C LEU A 21 18.79 18.28 21.27
N LYS A 22 17.63 18.37 21.94
CA LYS A 22 17.39 17.67 23.21
C LYS A 22 17.51 16.14 23.03
N THR A 23 16.89 15.58 21.99
CA THR A 23 16.99 14.15 21.68
C THR A 23 18.43 13.73 21.40
N ALA A 24 19.17 14.52 20.62
CA ALA A 24 20.57 14.25 20.32
C ALA A 24 21.45 14.29 21.57
N PHE A 25 21.27 15.30 22.42
CA PHE A 25 21.96 15.40 23.71
C PHE A 25 21.67 14.18 24.59
N LEU A 26 20.39 13.83 24.78
CA LEU A 26 20.02 12.69 25.61
C LEU A 26 20.56 11.36 25.08
N ASN A 27 20.52 11.12 23.77
CA ASN A 27 21.08 9.89 23.20
C ASN A 27 22.61 9.83 23.32
N ALA A 28 23.31 10.94 23.04
CA ALA A 28 24.77 11.02 23.13
C ALA A 28 25.32 10.73 24.54
N PHE A 29 24.55 11.07 25.58
CA PHE A 29 24.91 10.78 26.98
C PHE A 29 24.25 9.49 27.52
N SER A 30 23.67 8.64 26.66
CA SER A 30 22.93 7.42 27.07
C SER A 30 21.80 7.68 28.07
N MET A 31 21.25 8.89 28.07
CA MET A 31 20.15 9.33 28.91
C MET A 31 18.80 9.24 28.20
N SER A 32 18.77 8.96 26.89
CA SER A 32 17.51 8.69 26.21
C SER A 32 16.99 7.31 26.64
N PRO A 33 15.67 7.15 26.90
CA PRO A 33 15.08 5.87 27.29
C PRO A 33 15.36 4.71 26.33
N ASN A 34 15.68 5.01 25.06
CA ASN A 34 15.88 4.05 23.99
C ASN A 34 17.34 3.98 23.50
N SER A 35 18.28 4.67 24.13
CA SER A 35 19.71 4.70 23.74
C SER A 35 20.38 3.33 23.70
N SER A 36 19.87 2.36 24.47
CA SER A 36 20.32 0.96 24.43
C SER A 36 19.83 0.16 23.22
N LYS A 37 18.88 0.69 22.45
CA LYS A 37 18.23 0.02 21.31
C LYS A 37 18.41 0.75 20.00
N TRP A 38 18.59 2.06 20.02
CA TRP A 38 18.64 2.90 18.83
C TRP A 38 19.92 3.72 18.75
N ASP A 39 20.46 3.77 17.54
CA ASP A 39 21.45 4.78 17.22
C ASP A 39 20.81 6.18 17.15
N LEU A 40 21.66 7.20 17.22
CA LEU A 40 21.24 8.59 17.16
C LEU A 40 20.41 8.90 15.90
N LYS A 41 20.78 8.28 14.78
CA LYS A 41 20.07 8.48 13.50
C LYS A 41 18.62 8.00 13.60
N THR A 42 18.40 6.81 14.15
CA THR A 42 17.08 6.21 14.34
C THR A 42 16.25 7.03 15.32
N GLU A 43 16.82 7.44 16.44
CA GLU A 43 16.15 8.32 17.42
C GLU A 43 15.67 9.62 16.78
N LEU A 44 16.51 10.30 16.01
CA LEU A 44 16.15 11.56 15.35
C LEU A 44 15.08 11.37 14.28
N ILE A 45 15.14 10.28 13.50
CA ILE A 45 14.12 9.94 12.50
C ILE A 45 12.78 9.68 13.17
N ILE A 46 12.74 8.85 14.22
CA ILE A 46 11.51 8.51 14.94
C ILE A 46 10.94 9.75 15.65
N ALA A 47 11.78 10.57 16.27
CA ALA A 47 11.38 11.82 16.90
C ALA A 47 10.72 12.78 15.88
N LEU A 48 11.29 12.90 14.68
CA LEU A 48 10.73 13.72 13.62
C LEU A 48 9.38 13.17 13.11
N LEU A 49 9.29 11.85 12.87
CA LEU A 49 8.07 11.18 12.42
C LEU A 49 6.94 11.34 13.43
N ARG A 50 7.20 11.07 14.72
CA ARG A 50 6.21 11.25 15.80
C ARG A 50 5.72 12.70 15.87
N SER A 51 6.63 13.66 15.72
CA SER A 51 6.25 15.08 15.74
C SER A 51 5.33 15.47 14.57
N GLU A 52 5.43 14.81 13.41
CA GLU A 52 4.50 15.03 12.30
C GLU A 52 3.17 14.30 12.49
N LEU A 53 3.22 13.04 12.91
CA LEU A 53 2.03 12.18 13.06
C LEU A 53 1.17 12.57 14.28
N SER A 54 1.76 13.21 15.28
CA SER A 54 1.07 13.59 16.53
C SER A 54 0.65 15.07 16.58
N LYS A 55 0.49 15.75 15.45
CA LYS A 55 0.01 17.15 15.39
C LYS A 55 -1.40 17.30 15.98
N VAL A 56 -1.61 18.38 16.76
CA VAL A 56 -2.90 18.69 17.40
C VAL A 56 -3.28 20.16 17.13
N PRO A 57 -4.46 20.44 16.53
CA PRO A 57 -5.32 19.46 15.87
C PRO A 57 -4.60 18.82 14.68
N PRO A 58 -4.97 17.57 14.29
CA PRO A 58 -4.39 16.98 13.09
C PRO A 58 -4.81 17.75 11.84
N PRO A 59 -3.98 17.74 10.77
CA PRO A 59 -4.40 18.22 9.47
C PRO A 59 -5.65 17.46 8.98
N THR A 60 -6.45 18.10 8.13
CA THR A 60 -7.62 17.44 7.53
C THR A 60 -7.21 16.19 6.73
N ILE A 61 -8.10 15.21 6.60
CA ILE A 61 -7.84 14.01 5.76
C ILE A 61 -7.48 14.41 4.32
N THR A 62 -8.20 15.40 3.77
CA THR A 62 -7.93 15.93 2.42
C THR A 62 -6.51 16.49 2.30
N GLU A 63 -6.05 17.26 3.28
CA GLU A 63 -4.69 17.81 3.30
C GLU A 63 -3.63 16.71 3.41
N GLN A 64 -3.86 15.72 4.26
CA GLN A 64 -2.93 14.60 4.40
C GLN A 64 -2.83 13.76 3.13
N GLN A 65 -3.97 13.46 2.49
CA GLN A 65 -4.01 12.82 1.18
C GLN A 65 -3.22 13.64 0.15
N ASN A 66 -3.58 14.91 -0.04
CA ASN A 66 -2.91 15.80 -0.98
C ASN A 66 -1.39 15.89 -0.77
N ASN A 67 -0.92 15.79 0.47
CA ASN A 67 0.51 15.83 0.78
C ASN A 67 1.22 14.50 0.56
N THR A 68 0.55 13.37 0.78
CA THR A 68 1.16 12.04 0.73
C THR A 68 1.01 11.35 -0.63
N THR A 69 0.04 11.76 -1.45
CA THR A 69 -0.22 11.21 -2.80
C THR A 69 0.46 11.98 -3.92
N LYS A 70 1.30 12.98 -3.60
CA LYS A 70 2.07 13.73 -4.61
C LYS A 70 2.94 12.76 -5.39
N ILE A 71 2.78 12.76 -6.71
CA ILE A 71 3.52 11.88 -7.61
C ILE A 71 4.92 12.46 -7.80
N PRO A 72 5.99 11.80 -7.29
CA PRO A 72 7.34 12.26 -7.54
C PRO A 72 7.70 12.13 -9.01
N GLU A 73 8.68 12.90 -9.47
CA GLU A 73 9.28 12.70 -10.79
C GLU A 73 9.97 11.34 -10.87
N VAL A 74 9.99 10.75 -12.06
CA VAL A 74 10.73 9.51 -12.33
C VAL A 74 12.17 9.88 -12.69
N LYS A 75 13.11 9.43 -11.85
CA LYS A 75 14.55 9.60 -12.09
C LYS A 75 15.33 8.41 -11.56
N GLY A 76 16.56 8.28 -12.01
CA GLY A 76 17.50 7.33 -11.43
C GLY A 76 17.53 5.96 -12.09
N PRO A 77 18.10 4.95 -11.41
CA PRO A 77 18.29 3.60 -11.95
C PRO A 77 17.00 2.77 -11.98
N MET A 78 15.88 3.37 -12.39
CA MET A 78 14.58 2.70 -12.46
C MET A 78 13.80 3.04 -13.72
N TRP A 79 13.12 2.04 -14.26
CA TRP A 79 12.04 2.20 -15.22
C TRP A 79 10.72 2.32 -14.47
N VAL A 80 9.84 3.20 -14.95
CA VAL A 80 8.45 3.30 -14.50
C VAL A 80 7.57 3.27 -15.74
N SER A 81 6.57 2.37 -15.76
CA SER A 81 5.57 2.31 -16.82
C SER A 81 4.18 2.29 -16.21
N LYS A 82 3.42 3.36 -16.41
CA LYS A 82 2.07 3.56 -15.89
C LYS A 82 1.06 2.79 -16.73
N VAL A 83 0.03 2.26 -16.08
CA VAL A 83 -1.04 1.52 -16.74
C VAL A 83 -2.35 1.66 -15.97
N THR A 84 -3.44 1.58 -16.71
CA THR A 84 -4.77 1.38 -16.15
C THR A 84 -5.26 0.03 -16.65
N MET A 85 -5.45 -0.93 -15.73
CA MET A 85 -6.09 -2.20 -16.02
C MET A 85 -7.60 -1.96 -16.11
N SER A 86 -8.22 -2.30 -17.23
CA SER A 86 -9.67 -2.17 -17.36
C SER A 86 -10.38 -3.14 -16.41
N ALA A 87 -11.51 -2.70 -15.85
CA ALA A 87 -12.42 -3.61 -15.18
C ALA A 87 -13.11 -4.52 -16.19
N PRO A 88 -13.43 -5.77 -15.83
CA PRO A 88 -14.28 -6.61 -16.66
C PRO A 88 -15.68 -5.99 -16.75
N PRO A 89 -16.40 -6.16 -17.87
CA PRO A 89 -17.79 -5.74 -17.98
C PRO A 89 -18.74 -6.59 -17.12
N GLU A 90 -18.31 -7.80 -16.74
CA GLU A 90 -19.05 -8.69 -15.85
C GLU A 90 -18.84 -8.37 -14.37
N ASP A 91 -19.80 -8.74 -13.53
CA ASP A 91 -19.78 -8.43 -12.09
C ASP A 91 -19.27 -9.59 -11.22
N ASP A 92 -18.91 -10.72 -11.83
CA ASP A 92 -18.54 -11.97 -11.16
C ASP A 92 -17.48 -11.81 -10.07
N ILE A 93 -16.41 -11.05 -10.35
CA ILE A 93 -15.32 -10.81 -9.40
C ILE A 93 -15.80 -10.07 -8.15
N ARG A 94 -16.69 -9.08 -8.33
CA ARG A 94 -17.27 -8.33 -7.22
C ARG A 94 -18.21 -9.23 -6.44
N GLN A 95 -19.10 -9.97 -7.10
CA GLN A 95 -20.04 -10.89 -6.43
C GLN A 95 -19.30 -11.97 -5.62
N LYS A 96 -18.23 -12.55 -6.16
CA LYS A 96 -17.41 -13.53 -5.43
C LYS A 96 -16.69 -12.91 -4.22
N LEU A 97 -16.24 -11.66 -4.33
CA LEU A 97 -15.68 -10.95 -3.18
C LEU A 97 -16.75 -10.73 -2.09
N LEU A 98 -17.94 -10.26 -2.47
CA LEU A 98 -19.04 -10.04 -1.52
C LEU A 98 -19.44 -11.34 -0.82
N GLN A 99 -19.58 -12.43 -1.59
CA GLN A 99 -19.86 -13.75 -1.04
C GLN A 99 -18.78 -14.19 -0.04
N ALA A 100 -17.50 -14.01 -0.35
CA ALA A 100 -16.43 -14.38 0.58
C ALA A 100 -16.43 -13.55 1.86
N ILE A 101 -16.82 -12.27 1.78
CA ILE A 101 -17.01 -11.46 2.98
C ILE A 101 -18.20 -12.01 3.78
N ASP A 102 -19.34 -12.24 3.14
CA ASP A 102 -20.53 -12.71 3.84
C ASP A 102 -20.35 -14.11 4.46
N ASP A 103 -19.66 -15.02 3.79
CA ASP A 103 -19.32 -16.36 4.30
C ASP A 103 -18.44 -16.32 5.56
N MET A 104 -17.69 -15.23 5.74
CA MET A 104 -16.73 -15.06 6.83
C MET A 104 -17.26 -14.16 7.96
N LYS A 105 -18.51 -13.70 7.87
CA LYS A 105 -19.18 -12.97 8.93
C LYS A 105 -19.39 -13.83 10.16
N THR A 106 -19.30 -13.20 11.32
CA THR A 106 -19.58 -13.81 12.62
C THR A 106 -20.82 -13.24 13.28
N GLY A 107 -21.39 -12.16 12.72
CA GLY A 107 -22.60 -11.52 13.19
C GLY A 107 -23.26 -10.68 12.10
N ASN A 108 -23.62 -9.45 12.45
CA ASN A 108 -24.34 -8.53 11.57
C ASN A 108 -23.40 -7.49 10.94
N GLU A 109 -22.17 -7.87 10.62
CA GLU A 109 -21.18 -6.95 10.05
C GLU A 109 -21.72 -6.29 8.77
N GLN A 110 -21.50 -4.98 8.66
CA GLN A 110 -22.00 -4.14 7.56
C GLN A 110 -20.82 -3.54 6.82
N TYR A 111 -20.93 -3.41 5.50
CA TYR A 111 -19.90 -2.77 4.68
C TYR A 111 -20.56 -2.10 3.49
N THR A 112 -19.84 -1.14 2.89
CA THR A 112 -20.30 -0.49 1.65
C THR A 112 -20.00 -1.38 0.46
N ILE A 113 -20.98 -1.63 -0.41
CA ILE A 113 -20.75 -2.35 -1.66
C ILE A 113 -19.92 -1.44 -2.59
N PRO A 114 -18.69 -1.82 -2.97
CA PRO A 114 -17.85 -0.98 -3.80
C PRO A 114 -18.30 -1.03 -5.27
N SER A 115 -18.02 0.03 -6.03
CA SER A 115 -18.10 -0.03 -7.49
C SER A 115 -16.91 -0.82 -8.04
N LEU A 116 -17.14 -1.55 -9.14
CA LEU A 116 -16.08 -2.19 -9.93
C LEU A 116 -15.53 -1.17 -10.93
N ASN A 117 -14.27 -0.75 -10.75
CA ASN A 117 -13.64 0.32 -11.51
C ASN A 117 -12.35 -0.18 -12.18
N PRO A 118 -11.88 0.45 -13.27
CA PRO A 118 -10.52 0.28 -13.74
C PRO A 118 -9.51 0.59 -12.63
N VAL A 119 -8.41 -0.16 -12.60
CA VAL A 119 -7.37 -0.07 -11.57
C VAL A 119 -6.10 0.51 -12.16
N GLU A 120 -5.66 1.63 -11.60
CA GLU A 120 -4.38 2.24 -11.96
C GLU A 120 -3.21 1.52 -11.27
N GLY A 121 -2.04 1.57 -11.90
CA GLY A 121 -0.82 1.05 -11.32
C GLY A 121 0.41 1.45 -12.10
N GLU A 122 1.57 1.07 -11.58
CA GLU A 122 2.87 1.32 -12.19
C GLU A 122 3.71 0.05 -12.19
N TRP A 123 4.26 -0.29 -13.34
CA TRP A 123 5.35 -1.25 -13.45
C TRP A 123 6.65 -0.58 -13.07
N HIS A 124 7.43 -1.21 -12.21
CA HIS A 124 8.75 -0.78 -11.79
C HIS A 124 9.79 -1.85 -12.10
N GLY A 125 10.94 -1.43 -12.60
CA GLY A 125 12.07 -2.30 -12.84
C GLY A 125 13.38 -1.54 -12.76
N HIS A 126 14.49 -2.25 -12.76
CA HIS A 126 15.81 -1.62 -12.76
C HIS A 126 16.14 -1.06 -14.15
N ARG A 127 16.78 0.11 -14.19
CA ARG A 127 17.35 0.72 -15.40
C ARG A 127 18.87 0.79 -15.24
N ALA A 128 19.57 -0.15 -15.87
CA ALA A 128 21.00 -0.39 -15.67
C ALA A 128 21.87 0.82 -16.10
N ASP A 129 21.53 1.45 -17.22
CA ASP A 129 22.35 2.52 -17.82
C ASP A 129 22.12 3.92 -17.22
N ALA A 130 21.47 4.02 -16.05
CA ALA A 130 21.09 5.30 -15.46
C ALA A 130 21.74 5.56 -14.11
N ALA A 131 22.40 6.71 -13.99
CA ALA A 131 22.85 7.25 -12.72
C ALA A 131 21.66 7.75 -11.88
N LYS A 132 21.92 7.99 -10.58
CA LYS A 132 20.92 8.31 -9.55
C LYS A 132 19.89 9.39 -9.91
N ASP A 133 20.29 10.43 -10.62
CA ASP A 133 19.44 11.58 -10.95
C ASP A 133 19.18 11.71 -12.46
N THR A 134 19.50 10.67 -13.25
CA THR A 134 19.23 10.65 -14.68
C THR A 134 17.72 10.72 -14.91
N PRO A 135 17.21 11.67 -15.72
CA PRO A 135 15.78 11.77 -16.01
C PRO A 135 15.27 10.55 -16.79
N GLU A 136 13.95 10.39 -16.83
CA GLU A 136 13.32 9.40 -17.72
C GLU A 136 13.58 9.76 -19.20
N PRO A 137 13.74 8.79 -20.12
CA PRO A 137 13.92 9.09 -21.52
C PRO A 137 12.66 9.73 -22.10
N ALA A 138 12.82 10.87 -22.77
CA ALA A 138 11.71 11.59 -23.37
C ALA A 138 11.14 10.83 -24.59
N GLY A 139 9.83 11.00 -24.84
CA GLY A 139 9.16 10.54 -26.06
C GLY A 139 8.84 9.04 -26.14
N LEU A 140 9.05 8.27 -25.06
CA LEU A 140 8.64 6.87 -25.00
C LEU A 140 7.18 6.73 -24.55
N SER A 141 6.42 5.88 -25.23
CA SER A 141 5.11 5.43 -24.72
C SER A 141 5.29 4.54 -23.48
N GLU A 142 4.25 4.38 -22.67
CA GLU A 142 4.31 3.46 -21.51
C GLU A 142 4.61 2.02 -21.96
N ALA A 143 4.03 1.57 -23.07
CA ALA A 143 4.35 0.26 -23.64
C ALA A 143 5.83 0.13 -24.04
N ASP A 144 6.45 1.19 -24.58
CA ASP A 144 7.89 1.19 -24.90
C ASP A 144 8.76 1.17 -23.64
N LYS A 145 8.37 1.89 -22.59
CA LYS A 145 9.06 1.87 -21.29
C LYS A 145 9.01 0.46 -20.69
N TYR A 146 7.83 -0.18 -20.71
CA TYR A 146 7.67 -1.56 -20.26
C TYR A 146 8.51 -2.53 -21.10
N ALA A 147 8.49 -2.41 -22.42
CA ALA A 147 9.27 -3.27 -23.30
C ALA A 147 10.78 -3.14 -23.06
N ARG A 148 11.29 -1.93 -22.78
CA ARG A 148 12.70 -1.70 -22.41
C ARG A 148 13.03 -2.29 -21.05
N MET A 149 12.17 -2.08 -20.05
CA MET A 149 12.29 -2.71 -18.74
C MET A 149 12.39 -4.24 -18.85
N MET A 150 11.54 -4.86 -19.68
CA MET A 150 11.53 -6.30 -19.88
C MET A 150 12.76 -6.85 -20.59
N LYS A 151 13.51 -6.03 -21.36
CA LYS A 151 14.80 -6.44 -21.94
C LYS A 151 15.91 -6.54 -20.90
N GLU A 152 15.78 -5.80 -19.80
CA GLU A 152 16.73 -5.80 -18.69
C GLU A 152 16.31 -6.76 -17.56
N ALA A 153 15.06 -7.21 -17.55
CA ALA A 153 14.56 -8.19 -16.59
C ALA A 153 15.10 -9.60 -16.90
N GLY A 154 15.79 -10.21 -15.94
CA GLY A 154 16.26 -11.59 -16.02
C GLY A 154 15.32 -12.62 -15.38
N SER A 155 14.22 -12.16 -14.77
CA SER A 155 13.17 -13.00 -14.19
C SER A 155 11.81 -12.72 -14.84
N ASP A 156 11.07 -13.80 -15.09
CA ASP A 156 9.67 -13.75 -15.52
C ASP A 156 8.70 -13.44 -14.36
N ALA A 157 9.17 -13.58 -13.11
CA ALA A 157 8.39 -13.33 -11.91
C ALA A 157 7.99 -11.86 -11.74
N VAL A 158 6.86 -11.67 -11.07
CA VAL A 158 6.29 -10.36 -10.76
C VAL A 158 6.04 -10.23 -9.28
N VAL A 159 6.48 -9.12 -8.69
CA VAL A 159 6.01 -8.71 -7.38
C VAL A 159 4.75 -7.87 -7.55
N LEU A 160 3.60 -8.36 -7.10
CA LEU A 160 2.37 -7.57 -7.01
C LEU A 160 2.37 -6.83 -5.66
N TYR A 161 2.59 -5.51 -5.70
CA TYR A 161 2.86 -4.70 -4.52
C TYR A 161 1.69 -3.79 -4.15
N PHE A 162 1.38 -3.74 -2.85
CA PHE A 162 0.42 -2.84 -2.24
C PHE A 162 1.14 -1.93 -1.23
N HIS A 163 0.96 -0.61 -1.36
CA HIS A 163 1.63 0.36 -0.49
C HIS A 163 0.99 0.45 0.90
N GLY A 164 1.75 0.92 1.89
CA GLY A 164 1.25 1.31 3.21
C GLY A 164 0.49 2.64 3.21
N GLY A 165 0.37 3.27 4.37
CA GLY A 165 -0.38 4.53 4.52
C GLY A 165 -1.79 4.36 5.08
N ALA A 166 -2.00 3.34 5.92
CA ALA A 166 -3.24 3.16 6.67
C ALA A 166 -4.53 3.13 5.83
N TYR A 167 -4.44 2.73 4.55
CA TYR A 167 -5.51 2.75 3.53
C TYR A 167 -6.05 4.13 3.11
N TYR A 168 -5.58 5.23 3.69
CA TYR A 168 -6.06 6.57 3.35
C TYR A 168 -4.95 7.55 2.93
N LEU A 169 -3.69 7.13 2.99
CA LEU A 169 -2.52 7.93 2.64
C LEU A 169 -1.68 7.23 1.57
N MET A 170 -0.75 7.99 1.00
CA MET A 170 0.29 7.51 0.09
C MET A 170 -0.26 7.01 -1.25
N ASP A 171 0.64 6.64 -2.15
CA ASP A 171 0.34 6.26 -3.53
C ASP A 171 1.43 5.28 -4.01
N ALA A 172 1.13 4.43 -4.99
CA ALA A 172 2.10 3.55 -5.62
C ALA A 172 3.39 4.28 -6.05
N ALA A 173 3.25 5.50 -6.57
CA ALA A 173 4.36 6.33 -7.04
C ALA A 173 5.29 6.78 -5.89
N SER A 174 4.77 6.97 -4.67
CA SER A 174 5.61 7.34 -3.53
C SER A 174 6.47 6.17 -3.03
N GLN A 175 6.10 4.93 -3.39
CA GLN A 175 6.81 3.69 -3.03
C GLN A 175 7.79 3.18 -4.09
N ARG A 176 8.04 3.96 -5.14
CA ARG A 176 8.99 3.66 -6.21
C ARG A 176 10.37 3.18 -5.74
N PRO A 177 11.04 3.81 -4.74
CA PRO A 177 12.34 3.32 -4.26
C PRO A 177 12.30 1.91 -3.66
N PHE A 178 11.23 1.57 -2.94
CA PHE A 178 11.06 0.26 -2.33
C PHE A 178 10.71 -0.81 -3.37
N THR A 179 9.77 -0.48 -4.26
CA THR A 179 9.30 -1.39 -5.32
C THR A 179 10.38 -1.64 -6.39
N ALA A 180 11.19 -0.64 -6.76
CA ALA A 180 12.36 -0.87 -7.61
C ALA A 180 13.37 -1.83 -6.96
N ARG A 181 13.54 -1.77 -5.63
CA ARG A 181 14.40 -2.70 -4.90
C ARG A 181 13.81 -4.11 -4.86
N TYR A 182 12.50 -4.27 -4.70
CA TYR A 182 11.83 -5.56 -4.84
C TYR A 182 12.05 -6.17 -6.23
N ALA A 183 11.92 -5.37 -7.29
CA ALA A 183 12.21 -5.81 -8.65
C ALA A 183 13.67 -6.30 -8.79
N GLN A 184 14.64 -5.59 -8.23
CA GLN A 184 16.06 -5.99 -8.23
C GLN A 184 16.35 -7.25 -7.42
N MET A 185 15.56 -7.55 -6.40
CA MET A 185 15.74 -8.74 -5.54
C MET A 185 15.27 -10.04 -6.22
N LEU A 186 14.53 -9.96 -7.32
CA LEU A 186 14.15 -11.13 -8.09
C LEU A 186 15.39 -11.79 -8.75
N PRO A 187 15.36 -13.11 -9.00
CA PRO A 187 16.49 -13.84 -9.59
C PRO A 187 16.92 -13.31 -10.96
N GLY A 188 18.07 -13.78 -11.46
CA GLY A 188 18.51 -13.50 -12.83
C GLY A 188 19.01 -12.07 -13.09
N GLY A 189 19.27 -11.28 -12.05
CA GLY A 189 19.67 -9.87 -12.19
C GLY A 189 18.51 -8.88 -12.07
N GLY A 190 17.31 -9.35 -11.70
CA GLY A 190 16.13 -8.55 -11.44
C GLY A 190 14.93 -8.95 -12.28
N GLY A 191 13.77 -8.40 -11.95
CA GLY A 191 12.50 -8.60 -12.65
C GLY A 191 11.66 -7.33 -12.64
N ARG A 192 10.36 -7.48 -12.35
CA ARG A 192 9.43 -6.35 -12.30
C ARG A 192 8.52 -6.38 -11.08
N THR A 193 8.14 -5.21 -10.62
CA THR A 193 7.10 -5.01 -9.61
C THR A 193 5.92 -4.29 -10.26
N PHE A 194 4.71 -4.80 -10.05
CA PHE A 194 3.49 -4.08 -10.35
C PHE A 194 2.95 -3.45 -9.06
N ALA A 195 3.09 -2.14 -8.91
CA ALA A 195 2.62 -1.39 -7.75
C ALA A 195 1.19 -0.90 -8.02
N VAL A 196 0.24 -1.38 -7.23
CA VAL A 196 -1.19 -1.09 -7.39
C VAL A 196 -1.52 0.25 -6.75
N ARG A 197 -2.21 1.12 -7.49
CA ARG A 197 -2.76 2.37 -6.99
C ARG A 197 -4.22 2.13 -6.59
N TYR A 198 -4.40 1.37 -5.52
CA TYR A 198 -5.73 1.01 -5.02
C TYR A 198 -6.46 2.24 -4.46
N ARG A 199 -7.79 2.22 -4.48
CA ARG A 199 -8.62 3.33 -3.99
C ARG A 199 -8.46 3.53 -2.49
N LEU A 200 -8.35 4.81 -2.10
CA LEU A 200 -8.18 5.20 -0.70
C LEU A 200 -9.50 5.42 0.01
N ALA A 201 -9.52 5.02 1.28
CA ALA A 201 -10.55 5.41 2.23
C ALA A 201 -10.32 6.88 2.66
N PRO A 202 -11.32 7.56 3.25
CA PRO A 202 -12.70 7.13 3.51
C PRO A 202 -13.63 7.16 2.28
N GLN A 203 -13.21 7.79 1.18
CA GLN A 203 -14.01 7.90 -0.06
C GLN A 203 -14.38 6.52 -0.61
N HIS A 204 -13.46 5.56 -0.46
CA HIS A 204 -13.64 4.18 -0.85
C HIS A 204 -13.24 3.27 0.32
N ALA A 205 -14.15 3.15 1.29
CA ALA A 205 -13.98 2.27 2.45
C ALA A 205 -13.89 0.78 2.03
N PHE A 206 -13.50 -0.07 2.98
CA PHE A 206 -13.56 -1.52 2.84
C PHE A 206 -14.91 -1.96 2.25
N PRO A 207 -14.93 -2.84 1.23
CA PRO A 207 -13.82 -3.63 0.67
C PRO A 207 -13.23 -3.08 -0.65
N ALA A 208 -13.32 -1.77 -0.94
CA ALA A 208 -12.92 -1.23 -2.24
C ALA A 208 -11.46 -1.52 -2.64
N ALA A 209 -10.50 -1.31 -1.73
CA ALA A 209 -9.09 -1.61 -1.99
C ALA A 209 -8.83 -3.10 -2.27
N LEU A 210 -9.58 -4.00 -1.61
CA LEU A 210 -9.51 -5.45 -1.83
C LEU A 210 -10.07 -5.84 -3.19
N LEU A 211 -11.14 -5.19 -3.65
CA LEU A 211 -11.64 -5.37 -5.01
C LEU A 211 -10.60 -4.92 -6.05
N ASP A 212 -9.93 -3.79 -5.82
CA ASP A 212 -8.88 -3.29 -6.72
C ASP A 212 -7.68 -4.24 -6.75
N ALA A 213 -7.31 -4.82 -5.60
CA ALA A 213 -6.25 -5.82 -5.49
C ALA A 213 -6.59 -7.11 -6.25
N LEU A 214 -7.85 -7.56 -6.20
CA LEU A 214 -8.33 -8.71 -6.98
C LEU A 214 -8.29 -8.43 -8.48
N VAL A 215 -8.76 -7.27 -8.92
CA VAL A 215 -8.69 -6.84 -10.34
C VAL A 215 -7.25 -6.79 -10.81
N ALA A 216 -6.33 -6.24 -10.00
CA ALA A 216 -4.90 -6.22 -10.31
C ALA A 216 -4.31 -7.63 -10.44
N TYR A 217 -4.64 -8.53 -9.51
CA TYR A 217 -4.17 -9.91 -9.54
C TYR A 217 -4.65 -10.67 -10.78
N LEU A 218 -5.96 -10.56 -11.10
CA LEU A 218 -6.53 -11.19 -12.29
C LEU A 218 -6.02 -10.57 -13.58
N SER A 219 -5.74 -9.28 -13.60
CA SER A 219 -5.11 -8.62 -14.75
C SER A 219 -3.71 -9.16 -15.02
N LEU A 220 -2.94 -9.53 -13.99
CA LEU A 220 -1.64 -10.18 -14.18
C LEU A 220 -1.77 -11.59 -14.77
N LEU A 221 -2.71 -12.39 -14.25
CA LEU A 221 -2.95 -13.76 -14.72
C LEU A 221 -3.54 -13.77 -16.14
N TYR A 222 -4.49 -12.89 -16.39
CA TYR A 222 -5.31 -12.81 -17.60
C TYR A 222 -5.38 -11.35 -18.07
N PRO A 223 -4.35 -10.88 -18.80
CA PRO A 223 -4.26 -9.49 -19.24
C PRO A 223 -5.51 -9.04 -19.99
N PRO A 224 -6.13 -7.91 -19.61
CA PRO A 224 -7.30 -7.41 -20.31
C PRO A 224 -6.98 -6.97 -21.74
N PRO A 225 -8.00 -6.81 -22.62
CA PRO A 225 -7.79 -6.29 -23.97
C PRO A 225 -7.00 -4.97 -23.96
N GLY A 226 -5.93 -4.90 -24.75
CA GLY A 226 -5.05 -3.72 -24.84
C GLY A 226 -3.92 -3.67 -23.81
N ALA A 227 -3.83 -4.62 -22.88
CA ALA A 227 -2.67 -4.76 -22.01
C ALA A 227 -1.40 -5.08 -22.82
N TYR A 228 -0.29 -4.43 -22.49
CA TYR A 228 1.00 -4.60 -23.17
C TYR A 228 1.95 -5.59 -22.47
N HIS A 229 1.45 -6.32 -21.47
CA HIS A 229 2.20 -7.36 -20.78
C HIS A 229 1.65 -8.75 -21.09
N ALA A 230 2.52 -9.76 -21.04
CA ALA A 230 2.12 -11.15 -21.18
C ALA A 230 1.41 -11.65 -19.90
N PRO A 231 0.57 -12.70 -20.01
CA PRO A 231 0.06 -13.44 -18.86
C PRO A 231 1.20 -13.87 -17.93
N VAL A 232 0.98 -13.74 -16.63
CA VAL A 232 1.94 -14.16 -15.61
C VAL A 232 1.40 -15.42 -14.94
N PRO A 233 2.12 -16.56 -14.98
CA PRO A 233 1.71 -17.74 -14.23
C PRO A 233 1.59 -17.44 -12.73
N ALA A 234 0.60 -18.01 -12.07
CA ALA A 234 0.29 -17.69 -10.67
C ALA A 234 1.47 -17.99 -9.74
N GLU A 235 2.18 -19.09 -9.97
CA GLU A 235 3.38 -19.50 -9.25
C GLU A 235 4.56 -18.52 -9.42
N ARG A 236 4.47 -17.60 -10.39
CA ARG A 236 5.44 -16.52 -10.65
C ARG A 236 4.98 -15.16 -10.11
N ILE A 237 3.83 -15.08 -9.45
CA ILE A 237 3.35 -13.87 -8.78
C ILE A 237 3.69 -13.96 -7.28
N VAL A 238 4.36 -12.92 -6.78
CA VAL A 238 4.66 -12.73 -5.35
C VAL A 238 3.83 -11.57 -4.83
N LEU A 239 2.93 -11.82 -3.88
CA LEU A 239 2.23 -10.73 -3.20
C LEU A 239 3.20 -10.02 -2.27
N ALA A 240 3.19 -8.69 -2.28
CA ALA A 240 4.00 -7.90 -1.39
C ALA A 240 3.26 -6.66 -0.88
N GLY A 241 3.63 -6.22 0.32
CA GLY A 241 3.13 -4.95 0.83
C GLY A 241 3.68 -4.61 2.20
N ASP A 242 3.54 -3.35 2.56
CA ASP A 242 3.97 -2.80 3.85
C ASP A 242 2.78 -2.25 4.64
N SER A 243 2.79 -2.39 5.97
CA SER A 243 1.74 -1.80 6.83
C SER A 243 0.31 -2.18 6.36
N ALA A 244 -0.51 -1.20 5.98
CA ALA A 244 -1.84 -1.42 5.39
C ALA A 244 -1.80 -2.20 4.07
N GLY A 245 -0.82 -2.00 3.20
CA GLY A 245 -0.64 -2.82 2.01
C GLY A 245 -0.23 -4.25 2.32
N GLY A 246 0.49 -4.45 3.44
CA GLY A 246 0.76 -5.79 3.97
C GLY A 246 -0.52 -6.49 4.47
N ASN A 247 -1.44 -5.75 5.09
CA ASN A 247 -2.79 -6.24 5.37
C ASN A 247 -3.53 -6.58 4.07
N LEU A 248 -3.49 -5.70 3.06
CA LEU A 248 -4.16 -5.90 1.78
C LEU A 248 -3.70 -7.19 1.07
N ALA A 249 -2.38 -7.46 1.06
CA ALA A 249 -1.81 -8.70 0.55
C ALA A 249 -2.32 -9.94 1.32
N LEU A 250 -2.39 -9.86 2.66
CA LEU A 250 -2.91 -10.94 3.51
C LEU A 250 -4.38 -11.21 3.23
N VAL A 251 -5.22 -10.18 3.20
CA VAL A 251 -6.66 -10.36 3.02
C VAL A 251 -6.99 -10.78 1.59
N LEU A 252 -6.21 -10.36 0.59
CA LEU A 252 -6.27 -10.92 -0.77
C LEU A 252 -6.00 -12.43 -0.76
N MET A 253 -4.88 -12.87 -0.17
CA MET A 253 -4.57 -14.30 -0.05
C MET A 253 -5.68 -15.05 0.70
N GLN A 254 -6.21 -14.48 1.77
CA GLN A 254 -7.30 -15.08 2.56
C GLN A 254 -8.59 -15.20 1.76
N THR A 255 -8.96 -14.20 0.94
CA THR A 255 -10.09 -14.27 0.03
C THR A 255 -9.92 -15.39 -0.99
N LEU A 256 -8.74 -15.52 -1.62
CA LEU A 256 -8.48 -16.58 -2.58
C LEU A 256 -8.53 -17.98 -1.92
N LEU A 257 -8.02 -18.11 -0.70
CA LEU A 257 -8.12 -19.33 0.10
C LEU A 257 -9.58 -19.65 0.48
N GLN A 258 -10.37 -18.63 0.81
CA GLN A 258 -11.79 -18.80 1.11
C GLN A 258 -12.55 -19.31 -0.12
N TRP A 259 -12.34 -18.73 -1.30
CA TRP A 259 -12.92 -19.21 -2.55
C TRP A 259 -12.58 -20.68 -2.82
N ARG A 260 -11.33 -21.09 -2.57
CA ARG A 260 -10.91 -22.49 -2.70
C ARG A 260 -11.62 -23.41 -1.70
N ARG A 261 -11.84 -22.95 -0.46
CA ARG A 261 -12.41 -23.78 0.63
C ARG A 261 -13.92 -23.93 0.55
N SER A 262 -14.64 -22.89 0.10
CA SER A 262 -16.10 -22.89 0.05
C SER A 262 -16.67 -23.80 -1.05
N GLY A 263 -15.81 -24.40 -1.89
CA GLY A 263 -16.25 -25.19 -3.04
C GLY A 263 -16.94 -24.34 -4.12
N ALA A 264 -16.99 -23.01 -3.94
CA ALA A 264 -17.31 -22.09 -5.01
C ALA A 264 -16.32 -22.35 -6.15
N SER A 265 -16.81 -22.39 -7.40
CA SER A 265 -15.92 -22.59 -8.54
C SER A 265 -14.74 -21.62 -8.42
N SER A 266 -13.51 -22.15 -8.52
CA SER A 266 -12.33 -21.30 -8.66
C SER A 266 -12.40 -20.48 -9.94
N SER A 267 -13.31 -20.81 -10.85
CA SER A 267 -13.56 -20.04 -12.06
C SER A 267 -14.48 -18.84 -11.85
N LEU A 268 -14.27 -17.80 -12.65
CA LEU A 268 -15.17 -16.66 -12.79
C LEU A 268 -15.16 -16.12 -14.22
N MET A 269 -16.18 -15.37 -14.62
CA MET A 269 -16.17 -14.67 -15.91
C MET A 269 -15.26 -13.45 -15.86
N TRP A 270 -14.32 -13.36 -16.80
CA TRP A 270 -13.33 -12.28 -16.92
C TRP A 270 -13.16 -11.88 -18.39
N HIS A 271 -13.66 -10.69 -18.76
CA HIS A 271 -13.61 -10.19 -20.14
C HIS A 271 -14.16 -11.21 -21.17
N GLY A 272 -15.34 -11.74 -20.88
CA GLY A 272 -16.08 -12.68 -21.72
C GLY A 272 -15.52 -14.11 -21.75
N LYS A 273 -14.58 -14.45 -20.85
CA LYS A 273 -14.01 -15.80 -20.73
C LYS A 273 -14.12 -16.31 -19.30
N GLU A 274 -14.51 -17.57 -19.16
CA GLU A 274 -14.37 -18.26 -17.88
C GLU A 274 -12.88 -18.54 -17.62
N VAL A 275 -12.37 -18.07 -16.49
CA VAL A 275 -10.97 -18.21 -16.08
C VAL A 275 -10.88 -18.72 -14.66
N ASP A 276 -9.90 -19.58 -14.38
CA ASP A 276 -9.59 -20.03 -13.03
C ASP A 276 -8.88 -18.95 -12.20
N VAL A 277 -9.00 -19.02 -10.88
CA VAL A 277 -8.27 -18.14 -9.96
C VAL A 277 -7.33 -18.96 -9.07
N PRO A 278 -6.13 -19.32 -9.57
CA PRO A 278 -5.11 -19.99 -8.77
C PRO A 278 -4.55 -19.09 -7.66
N LEU A 279 -3.87 -19.69 -6.67
CA LEU A 279 -3.15 -18.94 -5.63
C LEU A 279 -1.80 -18.43 -6.17
N PRO A 280 -1.32 -17.26 -5.70
CA PRO A 280 0.01 -16.78 -6.06
C PRO A 280 1.10 -17.66 -5.45
N GLY A 281 2.28 -17.66 -6.06
CA GLY A 281 3.39 -18.54 -5.69
C GLY A 281 4.02 -18.23 -4.33
N ALA A 282 4.01 -16.97 -3.91
CA ALA A 282 4.57 -16.58 -2.61
C ALA A 282 3.98 -15.24 -2.11
N MET A 283 4.32 -14.90 -0.86
CA MET A 283 4.02 -13.60 -0.26
C MET A 283 5.18 -13.13 0.62
N THR A 284 5.48 -11.83 0.58
CA THR A 284 6.49 -11.18 1.44
C THR A 284 5.93 -9.90 2.03
N LEU A 285 6.00 -9.72 3.35
CA LEU A 285 5.29 -8.65 4.05
C LEU A 285 6.25 -7.87 4.93
N ALA A 286 6.15 -6.54 4.89
CA ALA A 286 6.91 -5.64 5.75
C ALA A 286 5.99 -5.03 6.81
N SER A 287 6.09 -5.49 8.06
CA SER A 287 5.29 -4.98 9.18
C SER A 287 3.79 -4.88 8.88
N PRO A 288 3.12 -5.97 8.47
CA PRO A 288 1.72 -5.94 8.06
C PRO A 288 0.81 -5.50 9.22
N TRP A 289 -0.18 -4.66 8.91
CA TRP A 289 -1.15 -4.18 9.90
C TRP A 289 -2.29 -5.20 10.06
N THR A 290 -2.11 -6.22 10.90
CA THR A 290 -3.06 -7.34 10.99
C THR A 290 -4.24 -7.13 11.93
N ASP A 291 -4.16 -6.15 12.83
CA ASP A 291 -5.17 -5.87 13.85
C ASP A 291 -5.69 -4.43 13.76
N LEU A 292 -6.87 -4.24 13.15
CA LEU A 292 -7.50 -2.92 13.03
C LEU A 292 -7.98 -2.37 14.38
N THR A 293 -8.26 -3.24 15.35
CA THR A 293 -8.72 -2.84 16.69
C THR A 293 -7.59 -2.27 17.55
N ARG A 294 -6.34 -2.56 17.16
CA ARG A 294 -5.12 -2.25 17.93
C ARG A 294 -5.23 -2.76 19.37
N SER A 295 -5.78 -3.95 19.56
CA SER A 295 -5.98 -4.60 20.87
C SER A 295 -4.81 -5.48 21.29
N LEU A 296 -3.90 -5.84 20.38
CA LEU A 296 -2.77 -6.70 20.70
C LEU A 296 -1.82 -6.08 21.75
N PRO A 297 -1.29 -6.87 22.71
CA PRO A 297 -0.41 -6.36 23.78
C PRO A 297 0.85 -5.63 23.30
N SER A 298 1.32 -5.94 22.09
CA SER A 298 2.47 -5.26 21.48
C SER A 298 2.22 -3.76 21.25
N GLN A 299 0.97 -3.33 21.08
CA GLN A 299 0.60 -1.92 20.89
C GLN A 299 0.99 -1.06 22.08
N SER A 300 0.85 -1.57 23.31
CA SER A 300 1.25 -0.85 24.54
C SER A 300 2.71 -1.15 24.90
N ALA A 301 3.12 -2.42 24.86
CA ALA A 301 4.46 -2.85 25.27
C ALA A 301 5.57 -2.23 24.40
N ASN A 302 5.31 -2.02 23.11
CA ASN A 302 6.26 -1.45 22.16
C ASN A 302 5.99 0.02 21.81
N GLN A 303 4.97 0.67 22.39
CA GLN A 303 4.62 2.07 22.07
C GLN A 303 5.84 3.02 22.17
N ARG A 304 6.68 2.84 23.19
CA ARG A 304 7.90 3.64 23.38
C ARG A 304 8.91 3.49 22.24
N TYR A 305 8.82 2.39 21.47
CA TYR A 305 9.65 2.09 20.31
C TYR A 305 8.96 2.39 18.97
N ASP A 306 7.65 2.61 18.97
CA ASP A 306 6.91 2.79 17.71
C ASP A 306 6.95 4.24 17.22
N TYR A 307 7.10 4.46 15.92
CA TYR A 307 6.99 5.81 15.35
C TYR A 307 5.52 6.24 15.22
N LEU A 308 4.57 5.30 15.25
CA LEU A 308 3.15 5.58 15.21
C LEU A 308 2.66 6.16 16.55
N PRO A 309 1.67 7.08 16.52
CA PRO A 309 1.03 7.59 17.73
C PRO A 309 0.38 6.46 18.54
N GLY A 310 0.43 6.59 19.86
CA GLY A 310 -0.14 5.64 20.80
C GLY A 310 -1.65 5.70 20.93
N ALA A 311 -2.18 4.99 21.92
CA ALA A 311 -3.62 4.90 22.18
C ALA A 311 -4.24 6.26 22.54
N GLU A 312 -3.47 7.20 23.09
CA GLU A 312 -3.87 8.57 23.35
C GLU A 312 -4.38 9.32 22.11
N TRP A 313 -3.97 8.87 20.91
CA TRP A 313 -4.43 9.44 19.64
C TRP A 313 -5.78 8.88 19.16
N ARG A 314 -6.36 7.87 19.85
CA ARG A 314 -7.66 7.24 19.53
C ARG A 314 -8.87 8.20 19.62
N GLY A 315 -8.69 9.41 20.14
CA GLY A 315 -9.74 10.43 20.29
C GLY A 315 -9.56 11.68 19.43
N SER A 316 -8.56 11.74 18.55
CA SER A 316 -8.33 12.91 17.71
C SER A 316 -9.44 13.02 16.67
N VAL A 317 -10.36 13.97 16.89
CA VAL A 317 -11.39 14.31 15.91
C VAL A 317 -10.71 15.04 14.75
N TYR A 318 -10.58 14.36 13.61
CA TYR A 318 -10.11 15.00 12.38
C TYR A 318 -11.03 16.16 12.03
N PRO A 319 -10.48 17.35 11.68
CA PRO A 319 -11.32 18.45 11.24
C PRO A 319 -12.12 18.07 9.98
N PRO A 320 -13.39 18.51 9.85
CA PRO A 320 -14.19 18.28 8.66
C PRO A 320 -13.52 18.81 7.37
N CYS A 321 -13.65 18.09 6.26
CA CYS A 321 -13.13 18.42 4.94
C CYS A 321 -13.86 17.61 3.85
N PRO A 322 -13.69 17.84 2.54
CA PRO A 322 -14.40 17.09 1.50
C PRO A 322 -14.21 15.57 1.54
N ALA A 323 -13.00 15.09 1.85
CA ALA A 323 -12.75 13.66 2.04
C ALA A 323 -13.37 13.13 3.34
N TRP A 324 -13.52 13.96 4.36
CA TRP A 324 -13.98 13.57 5.68
C TRP A 324 -14.85 14.66 6.29
N PRO A 325 -16.16 14.54 6.12
CA PRO A 325 -17.07 14.76 7.22
C PRO A 325 -17.90 13.48 7.39
N VAL A 326 -18.14 13.08 8.63
CA VAL A 326 -18.98 11.91 8.86
C VAL A 326 -20.32 12.38 9.40
N ASP A 327 -21.26 12.57 8.47
CA ASP A 327 -22.69 12.56 8.76
C ASP A 327 -23.32 11.36 8.01
N PRO A 328 -23.65 10.26 8.71
CA PRO A 328 -23.43 10.04 10.14
C PRO A 328 -21.96 9.73 10.48
N PRO A 329 -21.54 9.91 11.75
CA PRO A 329 -20.18 9.62 12.23
C PRO A 329 -19.70 8.19 11.92
N ARG A 330 -18.52 8.03 11.28
CA ARG A 330 -17.83 6.73 11.16
C ARG A 330 -16.84 6.56 12.29
N ALA A 331 -16.82 5.38 12.89
CA ALA A 331 -15.89 5.05 13.96
C ALA A 331 -14.44 4.83 13.45
N HIS A 332 -14.26 4.54 12.16
CA HIS A 332 -12.95 4.21 11.59
C HIS A 332 -12.84 4.75 10.15
N LEU A 333 -11.63 5.17 9.76
CA LEU A 333 -11.39 5.77 8.43
C LEU A 333 -11.56 4.73 7.30
N TYR A 334 -11.02 3.53 7.52
CA TYR A 334 -10.94 2.49 6.48
C TYR A 334 -12.23 1.70 6.30
N ALA A 335 -12.96 1.40 7.37
CA ALA A 335 -14.03 0.41 7.34
C ALA A 335 -15.15 0.79 8.30
N GLU A 336 -16.34 0.23 8.11
CA GLU A 336 -17.41 0.29 9.10
C GLU A 336 -16.96 -0.36 10.42
N ALA A 337 -17.47 0.15 11.55
CA ALA A 337 -17.03 -0.28 12.87
C ALA A 337 -17.20 -1.79 13.10
N SER A 338 -18.27 -2.36 12.55
CA SER A 338 -18.57 -3.78 12.65
C SER A 338 -17.60 -4.66 11.85
N MET A 339 -16.89 -4.12 10.86
CA MET A 339 -15.89 -4.84 10.07
C MET A 339 -14.52 -4.95 10.77
N LEU A 340 -14.31 -4.26 11.90
CA LEU A 340 -13.02 -4.25 12.59
C LEU A 340 -12.64 -5.61 13.20
N LEU A 341 -13.61 -6.50 13.40
CA LEU A 341 -13.40 -7.87 13.87
C LEU A 341 -13.54 -8.92 12.77
N HIS A 342 -13.93 -8.49 11.56
CA HIS A 342 -14.09 -9.40 10.45
C HIS A 342 -12.72 -9.91 9.97
N PRO A 343 -12.54 -11.21 9.65
CA PRO A 343 -11.23 -11.74 9.26
C PRO A 343 -10.60 -11.04 8.04
N LEU A 344 -11.42 -10.61 7.07
CA LEU A 344 -10.95 -9.85 5.91
C LEU A 344 -10.72 -8.34 6.18
N GLY A 345 -11.08 -7.85 7.36
CA GLY A 345 -10.69 -6.51 7.82
C GLY A 345 -9.45 -6.56 8.71
N SER A 346 -9.47 -7.49 9.68
CA SER A 346 -8.49 -7.63 10.75
C SER A 346 -8.07 -9.10 10.88
N PRO A 347 -7.15 -9.60 10.02
CA PRO A 347 -6.80 -11.02 9.92
C PRO A 347 -5.95 -11.56 11.09
N GLY A 348 -5.56 -10.70 12.04
CA GLY A 348 -4.61 -11.00 13.13
C GLY A 348 -5.21 -11.39 14.47
#